data_AF-A0A3C2DFT7-F1
#
_entry.id   AF-A0A3C2DFT7-F1
#
_cell.length_a   1.000
_cell.length_b   1.000
_cell.length_c   1.000
_cell.angle_alpha   90.00
_cell.angle_beta   90.00
_cell.angle_gamma   90.00
#
_symmetry.space_group_name_H-M   'P 1'
#
loop_
_entity.id
_entity.type
_entity.pdbx_description
1 polymer ?
#
loop_
_entity_poly.entity_id
_entity_poly.type
_entity_poly.pdbx_seq_one_letter_code
_entity_poly.pdbx_strand_id
1 'polypeptide(L)' 'MSKRLTTPLVRDAGELREATWEEAIRRAATGFRSAVETHGPTSFGMFSCSKTTNEVNYAAQRFARRVIGSNNI' A
#
# COMPACT_ATOMS: atom_id res chain seq x y z
N MET A 1 -10.86 -20.40 17.46
CA MET A 1 -9.71 -19.52 17.19
C MET A 1 -10.08 -18.51 16.13
N SER A 2 -9.76 -17.24 16.33
CA SER A 2 -10.07 -16.15 15.40
C SER A 2 -9.23 -16.27 14.13
N LYS A 3 -9.85 -16.19 12.94
CA LYS A 3 -9.17 -16.21 11.63
C LYS A 3 -8.51 -14.85 11.29
N ARG A 4 -8.00 -14.14 12.30
CA ARG A 4 -7.44 -12.80 12.15
C ARG A 4 -5.97 -12.90 11.72
N LEU A 5 -5.59 -12.13 10.71
CA LEU A 5 -4.19 -11.94 10.33
C LEU A 5 -3.49 -11.07 11.38
N THR A 6 -2.36 -11.56 11.91
CA THR A 6 -1.58 -10.88 12.96
C THR A 6 -0.14 -10.58 12.54
N THR A 7 0.28 -11.08 11.39
CA THR A 7 1.61 -10.89 10.80
C THR A 7 1.48 -10.37 9.37
N PRO A 8 2.40 -9.51 8.90
CA PRO A 8 2.50 -9.18 7.48
C PRO A 8 2.77 -10.43 6.65
N LEU A 9 2.21 -10.47 5.44
CA LEU A 9 2.49 -11.51 4.47
C LEU A 9 3.06 -10.88 3.20
N VAL A 10 4.02 -11.57 2.57
CA VAL A 10 4.56 -11.21 1.25
C VAL A 10 4.37 -12.38 0.28
N ARG A 11 4.25 -12.06 -1.00
CA ARG A 11 4.06 -13.07 -2.06
C ARG A 11 5.37 -13.33 -2.79
N ASP A 12 5.82 -14.58 -2.78
CA ASP A 12 6.95 -15.08 -3.56
C ASP A 12 6.53 -16.30 -4.37
N ALA A 13 6.88 -16.34 -5.67
CA ALA A 13 6.54 -17.43 -6.57
C ALA A 13 5.06 -17.88 -6.54
N GLY A 14 4.13 -16.94 -6.31
CA GLY A 14 2.69 -17.20 -6.25
C GLY A 14 2.14 -17.47 -4.85
N GLU A 15 2.98 -17.83 -3.88
CA GLU A 15 2.56 -18.22 -2.53
C GLU A 15 2.75 -17.11 -1.50
N LEU A 16 1.85 -17.04 -0.52
CA LEU A 16 1.97 -16.09 0.60
C LEU A 16 2.76 -16.72 1.75
N ARG A 17 3.73 -15.96 2.27
CA ARG A 17 4.49 -16.31 3.46
C ARG A 17 4.56 -15.16 4.44
N GLU A 18 4.80 -15.45 5.71
CA GLU A 18 5.02 -14.43 6.74
C GLU A 18 6.28 -13.59 6.45
N ALA A 19 6.24 -12.34 6.91
CA ALA A 19 7.32 -11.38 6.77
C ALA A 19 7.39 -10.45 7.98
N THR A 20 8.55 -9.83 8.17
CA THR A 20 8.67 -8.72 9.12
C THR A 20 7.99 -7.47 8.57
N TRP A 21 7.61 -6.55 9.45
CA TRP A 21 7.08 -5.25 9.04
C TRP A 21 8.06 -4.47 8.14
N GLU A 22 9.35 -4.54 8.45
CA GLU A 22 10.39 -3.87 7.68
C GLU A 22 10.47 -4.42 6.24
N GLU A 23 10.43 -5.74 6.08
CA GLU A 23 10.41 -6.38 4.75
C GLU A 23 9.14 -6.00 3.97
N ALA A 24 7.97 -6.12 4.60
CA ALA A 24 6.69 -5.87 3.95
C ALA A 24 6.56 -4.42 3.46
N ILE A 25 6.93 -3.45 4.32
CA ILE A 25 6.88 -2.02 3.98
C ILE A 25 7.90 -1.71 2.88
N ARG A 26 9.14 -2.21 2.99
CA ARG A 26 10.18 -2.00 1.97
C ARG A 26 9.70 -2.51 0.61
N ARG A 27 9.14 -3.71 0.56
CA ARG A 27 8.67 -4.33 -0.69
C ARG A 27 7.53 -3.54 -1.33
N ALA A 28 6.54 -3.10 -0.54
CA ALA A 28 5.46 -2.23 -1.03
C ALA A 28 6.02 -0.90 -1.58
N ALA A 29 6.89 -0.24 -0.82
CA ALA A 29 7.48 1.05 -1.22
C ALA A 29 8.33 0.93 -2.50
N THR A 30 9.14 -0.11 -2.63
CA THR A 30 9.93 -0.38 -3.84
C THR A 30 9.03 -0.62 -5.05
N GLY A 31 7.95 -1.40 -4.90
CA GLY A 31 6.99 -1.64 -5.98
C GLY A 31 6.28 -0.37 -6.44
N PHE A 32 5.78 0.44 -5.50
CA PHE A 32 5.13 1.71 -5.82
C PHE A 32 6.09 2.68 -6.52
N ARG A 33 7.32 2.81 -5.99
CA ARG A 33 8.35 3.68 -6.57
C ARG A 33 8.69 3.26 -8.00
N SER A 34 8.94 1.98 -8.24
CA SER A 34 9.28 1.46 -9.57
C SER A 34 8.15 1.69 -10.58
N ALA A 35 6.89 1.45 -10.20
CA ALA A 35 5.74 1.74 -11.07
C ALA A 35 5.65 3.23 -11.41
N VAL A 36 5.78 4.11 -10.42
CA VAL A 36 5.71 5.57 -10.62
C VAL A 36 6.88 6.10 -11.45
N GLU A 37 8.10 5.61 -11.22
CA GLU A 37 9.28 6.00 -11.99
C GLU A 37 9.18 5.54 -13.46
N THR A 38 8.59 4.37 -13.71
CA THR A 38 8.50 3.80 -15.07
C THR A 38 7.31 4.34 -15.86
N HIS A 39 6.16 4.55 -15.21
CA HIS A 39 4.88 4.83 -15.89
C HIS A 39 4.25 6.17 -15.48
N GLY A 40 4.92 6.95 -14.64
CA GLY A 40 4.40 8.19 -14.08
C GLY A 40 3.43 7.99 -12.90
N PRO A 41 3.09 9.07 -12.18
CA PRO A 41 2.33 9.00 -10.92
C PRO A 41 0.89 8.49 -11.09
N THR A 42 0.28 8.70 -12.25
CA THR A 42 -1.09 8.24 -12.56
C THR A 42 -1.20 6.72 -12.71
N SER A 43 -0.07 5.99 -12.75
CA SER A 43 -0.06 4.52 -12.71
C SER A 43 -0.41 3.94 -11.33
N PHE A 44 -0.29 4.74 -10.28
CA PHE A 44 -0.68 4.38 -8.92
C PHE A 44 -2.13 4.81 -8.63
N GLY A 45 -2.84 4.01 -7.85
CA GLY A 45 -4.14 4.33 -7.27
C GLY A 45 -4.27 3.77 -5.86
N MET A 46 -5.02 4.46 -5.01
CA MET A 46 -5.30 4.05 -3.64
C MET A 46 -6.80 3.85 -3.46
N PHE A 47 -7.22 2.78 -2.78
CA PHE A 47 -8.61 2.62 -2.37
C PHE A 47 -8.71 2.86 -0.86
N SER A 48 -9.50 3.87 -0.48
CA SER A 48 -9.81 4.13 0.93
C SER A 48 -11.06 3.35 1.37
N CYS A 49 -11.45 3.46 2.65
CA CYS A 49 -12.58 2.70 3.19
C CYS A 49 -13.52 3.58 4.02
N SER A 50 -14.83 3.49 3.76
CA SER A 50 -15.85 4.17 4.58
C SER A 50 -15.96 3.62 6.01
N LYS A 51 -15.37 2.44 6.27
CA LYS A 51 -15.35 1.80 7.59
C LYS A 51 -14.10 2.14 8.42
N THR A 52 -13.16 2.90 7.87
CA THR A 52 -12.02 3.46 8.63
C THR A 52 -12.35 4.87 9.11
N THR A 53 -11.55 5.41 10.02
CA THR A 53 -11.77 6.77 10.54
C THR A 53 -11.47 7.84 9.48
N ASN A 54 -11.96 9.05 9.70
CA ASN A 54 -11.74 10.18 8.80
C ASN A 54 -10.25 10.55 8.71
N GLU A 55 -9.49 10.37 9.78
CA GLU A 55 -8.05 10.62 9.84
C GLU A 55 -7.28 9.65 8.94
N VAL A 56 -7.68 8.37 8.90
CA VAL A 56 -7.09 7.37 8.00
C VAL A 56 -7.38 7.74 6.54
N ASN A 57 -8.62 8.15 6.24
CA ASN A 57 -9.01 8.61 4.90
C ASN A 57 -8.26 9.90 4.51
N TYR A 58 -8.03 10.81 5.46
CA TYR A 58 -7.21 12.00 5.24
C TYR A 58 -5.75 11.65 4.95
N ALA A 59 -5.17 10.71 5.69
CA ALA A 59 -3.80 10.24 5.47
C ALA A 59 -3.66 9.57 4.10
N ALA A 60 -4.61 8.72 3.73
CA ALA A 60 -4.67 8.06 2.43
C ALA A 60 -4.66 9.09 1.27
N GLN A 61 -5.57 10.08 1.32
CA GLN A 61 -5.65 11.08 0.25
C GLN A 61 -4.44 12.01 0.22
N ARG A 62 -3.86 12.35 1.37
CA ARG A 62 -2.63 13.12 1.45
C ARG A 62 -1.46 12.34 0.86
N PHE A 63 -1.35 11.03 1.12
CA PHE A 63 -0.31 10.19 0.55
C PHE A 63 -0.40 10.12 -0.97
N ALA A 64 -1.58 9.79 -1.52
CA ALA A 64 -1.79 9.73 -2.97
C ALA A 64 -1.45 11.09 -3.64
N ARG A 65 -1.98 12.19 -3.11
CA ARG A 65 -1.85 13.52 -3.74
C ARG A 65 -0.49 14.18 -3.54
N ARG A 66 0.14 14.03 -2.37
CA ARG A 66 1.35 14.79 -2.01
C ARG A 66 2.63 13.96 -2.03
N VAL A 67 2.54 12.65 -1.77
CA VAL A 67 3.71 11.76 -1.78
C VAL A 67 3.86 11.11 -3.15
N ILE A 68 2.78 10.56 -3.69
CA ILE A 68 2.80 9.93 -5.03
C ILE A 68 2.67 10.97 -6.15
N GLY A 69 1.84 12.01 -5.95
CA GLY A 69 1.58 13.03 -6.97
C GLY A 69 0.44 12.66 -7.91
N SER A 70 -0.51 11.83 -7.45
CA SER A 70 -1.67 11.36 -8.21
C SER A 70 -2.97 11.73 -7.51
N ASN A 71 -4.02 11.97 -8.28
CA ASN A 71 -5.38 12.17 -7.77
C ASN A 71 -6.23 10.89 -7.75
N ASN A 72 -5.65 9.74 -8.10
CA ASN A 72 -6.33 8.44 -8.10
C ASN A 72 -6.52 7.92 -6.67
N ILE A 73 -7.62 8.31 -6.03
CA ILE A 73 -8.05 7.83 -4.71
C ILE A 73 -9.58 7.79 -4.54
#